data_AF-A0A0H2RW15-F1
#
_entry.id   AF-A0A0H2RW15-F1
#
_cell.length_a   1.000
_cell.length_b   1.000
_cell.length_c   1.000
_cell.angle_alpha   90.00
_cell.angle_beta   90.00
_cell.angle_gamma   90.00
#
_symmetry.space_group_name_H-M   'P 1'
#
loop_
_entity.id
_entity.type
_entity.pdbx_description
1 polymer ?
#
loop_
_entity_poly.entity_id
_entity_poly.type
_entity_poly.pdbx_seq_one_letter_code
_entity_poly.pdbx_strand_id
1 'polypeptide(L)'
;MSRRSSSTISADLFSHVQGSLGLARVETSSSISSDATARNLPGAGRTVGLFLDWLGDRLEAFLNKKAVEKGLGPEAVGQQIRHLRRHHLTTFEMRHEVTEGASSHSEGRALKRLCRKLLKYASSKLLSTQIKALDEIIDLATQDPVVRREFAGSKLGYLALRYNEPYIRTSTSRALSSITEVQTHDIWSGLISSLLPNKCGSQWSYPHADMMESIKMSLSRSETSFIAARYLLHAVQQVSSYSGTAASFLQYKIWPHYVGVTASNPSIIEWSNLDVCLRAVPDLVHTERYWIIPISLSNLVRFLVRAAHREPFLVSNLLAKPKLIKWTNEHDGGINVRFEELESRLDTHAGFYIRLWNELTGSADINTQLSFIRNTVLSGSTKRFLTSTILNDERMIAYCHFRLENCRWEHTALTFCALEDGPSEECWSTIVSASEALVSHLYRQVLSIPLYSNA
;
A
#
# COMPACT_ATOMS: atom_id res chain seq x y z
N MET A 1 -10.35 -28.49 35.79
CA MET A 1 -9.03 -27.87 36.01
C MET A 1 -7.96 -28.77 35.39
N SER A 2 -7.51 -28.46 34.17
CA SER A 2 -6.38 -29.17 33.52
C SER A 2 -5.51 -28.09 32.87
N ARG A 3 -4.45 -27.68 33.57
CA ARG A 3 -3.40 -26.81 33.02
C ARG A 3 -2.51 -27.68 32.15
N ARG A 4 -2.68 -27.61 30.82
CA ARG A 4 -1.74 -28.20 29.87
C ARG A 4 -0.60 -27.22 29.60
N SER A 5 0.61 -27.69 29.87
CA SER A 5 1.89 -27.16 29.44
C SER A 5 1.95 -27.10 27.90
N SER A 6 2.03 -25.90 27.33
CA SER A 6 2.19 -25.70 25.88
C SER A 6 3.12 -24.54 25.50
N SER A 7 3.93 -24.03 26.44
CA SER A 7 4.74 -22.82 26.21
C SER A 7 6.21 -23.05 25.85
N THR A 8 6.76 -24.27 25.93
CA THR A 8 8.23 -24.45 25.80
C THR A 8 8.75 -24.63 24.37
N ILE A 9 7.90 -24.97 23.39
CA ILE A 9 8.37 -25.26 22.01
C ILE A 9 8.61 -23.98 21.19
N SER A 10 8.02 -22.84 21.58
CA SER A 10 8.11 -21.60 20.79
C SER A 10 9.45 -20.86 20.97
N ALA A 11 10.15 -21.04 22.09
CA ALA A 11 11.36 -20.27 22.38
C ALA A 11 12.59 -20.75 21.58
N ASP A 12 12.73 -22.06 21.38
CA ASP A 12 13.91 -22.64 20.71
C ASP A 12 13.89 -22.44 19.18
N LEU A 13 12.71 -22.30 18.57
CA LEU A 13 12.62 -22.01 17.14
C LEU A 13 12.96 -20.54 16.84
N PHE A 14 12.67 -19.63 17.77
CA PHE A 14 12.95 -18.20 17.63
C PHE A 14 14.42 -17.86 17.93
N SER A 15 15.06 -18.55 18.90
CA SER A 15 16.46 -18.31 19.26
C SER A 15 17.44 -18.67 18.14
N HIS A 16 17.09 -19.62 17.25
CA HIS A 16 17.91 -19.97 16.10
C HIS A 16 17.79 -19.00 14.91
N VAL A 17 16.76 -18.14 14.90
CA VAL A 17 16.50 -17.17 13.81
C VAL A 17 17.02 -15.77 14.14
N GLN A 18 17.24 -15.45 15.42
CA GLN A 18 17.63 -14.10 15.89
C GLN A 18 19.14 -13.85 16.04
N GLY A 19 20.00 -14.67 15.44
CA GLY A 19 21.45 -14.46 15.43
C GLY A 19 21.88 -13.22 14.61
N SER A 20 22.11 -12.09 15.30
CA SER A 20 23.05 -11.01 14.98
C SER A 20 23.22 -10.64 13.48
N LEU A 21 22.38 -9.72 12.99
CA LEU A 21 22.59 -8.99 11.73
C LEU A 21 23.58 -7.84 11.91
N GLY A 22 24.82 -8.15 12.29
CA GLY A 22 25.97 -7.27 12.08
C GLY A 22 26.43 -7.39 10.64
N LEU A 23 25.71 -6.79 9.68
CA LEU A 23 26.09 -6.72 8.28
C LEU A 23 27.29 -5.77 8.10
N ALA A 24 28.48 -6.22 8.49
CA ALA A 24 29.72 -5.63 8.02
C ALA A 24 29.82 -5.91 6.52
N ARG A 25 29.71 -4.85 5.71
CA ARG A 25 29.93 -4.89 4.26
C ARG A 25 31.41 -5.13 4.03
N VAL A 26 31.81 -6.40 3.97
CA VAL A 26 33.13 -6.79 3.46
C VAL A 26 33.12 -6.46 1.97
N GLU A 27 33.90 -5.46 1.57
CA GLU A 27 34.18 -5.19 0.16
C GLU A 27 34.91 -6.42 -0.40
N THR A 28 34.15 -7.26 -1.08
CA THR A 28 34.70 -8.35 -1.88
C THR A 28 35.31 -7.72 -3.12
N SER A 29 36.60 -7.40 -3.03
CA SER A 29 37.43 -7.11 -4.20
C SER A 29 37.52 -8.39 -5.03
N SER A 30 36.57 -8.58 -5.94
CA SER A 30 36.58 -9.70 -6.88
C SER A 30 37.83 -9.57 -7.74
N SER A 31 38.81 -10.45 -7.56
CA SER A 31 39.85 -10.64 -8.56
C SER A 31 39.17 -11.23 -9.79
N ILE A 32 38.94 -10.38 -10.79
CA ILE A 32 38.42 -10.77 -12.09
C ILE A 32 39.57 -11.52 -12.78
N SER A 33 39.51 -12.86 -12.70
CA SER A 33 40.31 -13.73 -13.56
C SER A 33 40.05 -13.34 -15.02
N SER A 34 41.12 -12.96 -15.72
CA SER A 34 41.08 -12.40 -17.07
C SER A 34 40.79 -13.44 -18.19
N ASP A 35 40.43 -14.68 -17.83
CA ASP A 35 40.03 -15.74 -18.77
C ASP A 35 38.51 -15.97 -18.81
N ALA A 36 37.71 -15.05 -18.25
CA ALA A 36 36.26 -15.09 -18.39
C ALA A 36 35.88 -14.80 -19.86
N THR A 37 35.74 -15.87 -20.66
CA THR A 37 35.09 -15.85 -21.98
C THR A 37 33.86 -14.94 -21.94
N ALA A 38 33.84 -13.90 -22.79
CA ALA A 38 32.83 -12.85 -22.77
C ALA A 38 31.41 -13.42 -22.63
N ARG A 39 30.70 -12.99 -21.57
CA ARG A 39 29.32 -13.39 -21.25
C ARG A 39 28.36 -12.84 -22.32
N ASN A 40 28.31 -13.49 -23.48
CA ASN A 40 27.29 -13.43 -24.55
C ASN A 40 27.84 -13.78 -25.94
N LEU A 41 29.01 -14.42 -26.06
CA LEU A 41 29.41 -14.93 -27.37
C LEU A 41 28.52 -16.12 -27.76
N PRO A 42 27.97 -16.14 -28.99
CA PRO A 42 27.18 -17.25 -29.47
C PRO A 42 28.06 -18.49 -29.58
N GLY A 43 27.77 -19.49 -28.74
CA GLY A 43 28.41 -20.79 -28.77
C GLY A 43 27.36 -21.89 -28.83
N ALA A 44 27.67 -23.01 -29.49
CA ALA A 44 26.73 -24.13 -29.67
C ALA A 44 26.15 -24.63 -28.34
N GLY A 45 26.98 -24.72 -27.29
CA GLY A 45 26.53 -25.12 -25.94
C GLY A 45 25.53 -24.14 -25.30
N ARG A 46 25.63 -22.83 -25.58
CA ARG A 46 24.69 -21.83 -25.05
C ARG A 46 23.33 -21.90 -25.73
N THR A 47 23.30 -22.20 -27.03
CA THR A 47 22.04 -22.40 -27.78
C THR A 47 21.28 -23.60 -27.24
N VAL A 48 21.98 -24.71 -26.97
CA VAL A 48 21.38 -25.90 -26.34
C VAL A 48 20.91 -25.60 -24.92
N GLY A 49 21.70 -24.86 -24.13
CA GLY A 49 21.30 -24.43 -22.78
C GLY A 49 20.00 -23.61 -22.79
N LEU A 50 19.93 -22.56 -23.63
CA LEU A 50 18.72 -21.74 -23.76
C LEU A 50 17.51 -22.55 -24.23
N PHE A 51 17.71 -23.55 -25.10
CA PHE A 51 16.64 -24.45 -25.53
C PHE A 51 16.15 -25.34 -24.38
N LEU A 52 17.05 -25.90 -23.58
CA LEU A 52 16.70 -26.72 -22.42
C LEU A 52 16.02 -25.90 -21.32
N ASP A 53 16.50 -24.68 -21.05
CA ASP A 53 15.87 -23.75 -20.10
C ASP A 53 14.45 -23.41 -20.55
N TRP A 54 14.28 -23.04 -21.84
CA TRP A 54 12.96 -22.77 -22.42
C TRP A 54 12.02 -23.98 -22.34
N LEU A 55 12.54 -25.19 -22.59
CA LEU A 55 11.76 -26.41 -22.49
C LEU A 55 11.37 -26.71 -21.04
N GLY A 56 12.29 -26.47 -20.10
CA GLY A 56 12.06 -26.57 -18.65
C GLY A 56 10.94 -25.64 -18.20
N ASP A 57 11.03 -24.36 -18.56
CA ASP A 57 10.00 -23.34 -18.25
C ASP A 57 8.63 -23.74 -18.79
N ARG A 58 8.58 -24.29 -20.02
CA ARG A 58 7.34 -24.70 -20.66
C ARG A 58 6.74 -25.96 -20.02
N LEU A 59 7.58 -26.92 -19.64
CA LEU A 59 7.14 -28.12 -18.92
C LEU A 59 6.65 -27.77 -17.52
N GLU A 60 7.37 -26.91 -16.79
CA GLU A 60 6.95 -26.40 -15.49
C GLU A 60 5.61 -25.68 -15.60
N ALA A 61 5.43 -24.78 -16.57
CA ALA A 61 4.17 -24.09 -16.81
C ALA A 61 3.03 -25.07 -17.12
N PHE A 62 3.28 -26.10 -17.94
CA PHE A 62 2.28 -27.13 -18.26
C PHE A 62 1.89 -27.96 -17.03
N LEU A 63 2.86 -28.41 -16.24
CA LEU A 63 2.63 -29.17 -15.02
C LEU A 63 1.91 -28.33 -13.97
N ASN A 64 2.31 -27.07 -13.78
CA ASN A 64 1.64 -26.13 -12.89
C ASN A 64 0.19 -25.90 -13.33
N LYS A 65 -0.07 -25.72 -14.63
CA LYS A 65 -1.43 -25.59 -15.16
C LYS A 65 -2.26 -26.86 -14.91
N LYS A 66 -1.71 -28.04 -15.20
CA LYS A 66 -2.38 -29.32 -14.95
C LYS A 66 -2.62 -29.58 -13.46
N ALA A 67 -1.70 -29.14 -12.61
CA ALA A 67 -1.84 -29.23 -11.17
C ALA A 67 -2.98 -28.31 -10.69
N VAL A 68 -3.06 -27.07 -11.18
CA VAL A 68 -4.19 -26.17 -10.91
C VAL A 68 -5.51 -26.76 -11.42
N GLU A 69 -5.57 -27.29 -12.65
CA GLU A 69 -6.75 -27.95 -13.21
C GLU A 69 -7.22 -29.13 -12.36
N LYS A 70 -6.28 -29.87 -11.74
CA LYS A 70 -6.59 -30.99 -10.84
C LYS A 70 -6.83 -30.56 -9.39
N GLY A 71 -6.78 -29.27 -9.07
CA GLY A 71 -6.88 -28.78 -7.69
C GLY A 71 -5.71 -29.24 -6.80
N LEU A 72 -4.55 -29.48 -7.41
CA LEU A 72 -3.31 -29.96 -6.80
C LEU A 72 -2.30 -28.81 -6.68
N GLY A 73 -2.64 -27.79 -5.91
CA GLY A 73 -1.72 -26.67 -5.62
C GLY A 73 -1.99 -26.06 -4.25
N PRO A 74 -1.08 -25.23 -3.72
CA PRO A 74 -1.32 -24.49 -2.49
C PRO A 74 -2.61 -23.67 -2.55
N GLU A 75 -2.83 -22.93 -3.63
CA GLU A 75 -4.01 -22.08 -3.83
C GLU A 75 -5.30 -22.92 -3.88
N ALA A 76 -5.27 -24.07 -4.55
CA ALA A 76 -6.42 -24.97 -4.60
C ALA A 76 -6.74 -25.59 -3.23
N VAL A 77 -5.73 -25.91 -2.43
CA VAL A 77 -5.93 -26.34 -1.03
C VAL A 77 -6.47 -25.19 -0.19
N GLY A 78 -5.98 -23.97 -0.39
CA GLY A 78 -6.53 -22.77 0.24
C GLY A 78 -8.00 -22.57 -0.10
N GLN A 79 -8.38 -22.67 -1.38
CA GLN A 79 -9.77 -22.60 -1.82
C GLN A 79 -10.65 -23.72 -1.21
N GLN A 80 -10.13 -24.94 -1.08
CA GLN A 80 -10.85 -26.01 -0.38
C GLN A 80 -11.08 -25.68 1.11
N ILE A 81 -10.09 -25.06 1.78
CA ILE A 81 -10.26 -24.58 3.16
C ILE A 81 -11.35 -23.50 3.21
N ARG A 82 -11.28 -22.49 2.32
CA ARG A 82 -12.29 -21.42 2.22
C ARG A 82 -13.70 -21.97 1.96
N HIS A 83 -13.83 -22.96 1.08
CA HIS A 83 -15.11 -23.62 0.80
C HIS A 83 -15.64 -24.42 2.01
N LEU A 84 -14.78 -25.23 2.64
CA LEU A 84 -15.11 -26.00 3.84
C LEU A 84 -15.56 -25.09 4.99
N ARG A 85 -14.92 -23.92 5.12
CA ARG A 85 -15.25 -22.88 6.11
C ARG A 85 -16.35 -21.92 5.66
N ARG A 86 -16.91 -22.12 4.47
CA ARG A 86 -18.00 -21.31 3.91
C ARG A 86 -17.66 -19.82 3.87
N HIS A 87 -16.44 -19.47 3.48
CA HIS A 87 -16.00 -18.06 3.33
C HIS A 87 -16.82 -17.27 2.31
N HIS A 88 -17.47 -17.94 1.36
CA HIS A 88 -18.38 -17.32 0.41
C HIS A 88 -19.77 -16.98 0.99
N LEU A 89 -20.13 -17.58 2.13
CA LEU A 89 -21.41 -17.32 2.83
C LEU A 89 -21.24 -16.50 4.10
N THR A 90 -20.01 -16.36 4.57
CA THR A 90 -19.68 -15.65 5.81
C THR A 90 -18.89 -14.41 5.44
N THR A 91 -19.23 -13.28 6.04
CA THR A 91 -18.37 -12.10 5.95
C THR A 91 -17.12 -12.29 6.80
N PHE A 92 -16.14 -11.41 6.64
CA PHE A 92 -14.92 -11.46 7.45
C PHE A 92 -15.25 -11.37 8.94
N GLU A 93 -16.13 -10.46 9.32
CA GLU A 93 -16.50 -10.21 10.70
C GLU A 93 -17.26 -11.38 11.32
N MET A 94 -18.20 -11.98 10.58
CA MET A 94 -18.91 -13.19 11.04
C MET A 94 -17.93 -14.31 11.42
N ARG A 95 -16.80 -14.44 10.71
CA ARG A 95 -15.79 -15.45 11.05
C ARG A 95 -15.04 -15.14 12.34
N HIS A 96 -14.91 -13.86 12.70
CA HIS A 96 -14.29 -13.41 13.96
C HIS A 96 -15.26 -13.41 15.14
N GLU A 97 -16.59 -13.40 14.91
CA GLU A 97 -17.61 -13.55 15.96
C GLU A 97 -17.86 -15.00 16.37
N VAL A 98 -17.65 -15.97 15.46
CA VAL A 98 -17.99 -17.38 15.73
C VAL A 98 -17.06 -17.97 16.79
N THR A 99 -17.59 -18.07 18.02
CA THR A 99 -16.99 -18.81 19.13
C THR A 99 -16.89 -20.31 18.80
N GLU A 100 -15.91 -20.99 19.41
CA GLU A 100 -15.32 -22.30 19.09
C GLU A 100 -16.26 -23.54 18.96
N GLY A 101 -17.58 -23.40 18.95
CA GLY A 101 -18.51 -24.53 19.08
C GLY A 101 -19.14 -25.10 17.80
N ALA A 102 -18.99 -24.45 16.64
CA ALA A 102 -19.93 -24.72 15.53
C ALA A 102 -19.45 -25.73 14.47
N SER A 103 -18.20 -26.20 14.48
CA SER A 103 -17.73 -27.15 13.47
C SER A 103 -18.00 -28.60 13.88
N SER A 104 -18.58 -29.38 12.96
CA SER A 104 -18.73 -30.81 13.18
C SER A 104 -17.36 -31.50 13.31
N HIS A 105 -17.30 -32.61 14.04
CA HIS A 105 -16.03 -33.35 14.23
C HIS A 105 -15.43 -33.83 12.89
N SER A 106 -16.26 -34.17 11.90
CA SER A 106 -15.82 -34.53 10.55
C SER A 106 -15.21 -33.34 9.80
N GLU A 107 -15.84 -32.16 9.85
CA GLU A 107 -15.31 -30.92 9.26
C GLU A 107 -13.97 -30.54 9.89
N GLY A 108 -13.85 -30.60 11.22
CA GLY A 108 -12.58 -30.32 11.92
C GLY A 108 -11.44 -31.25 11.49
N ARG A 109 -11.73 -32.55 11.32
CA ARG A 109 -10.75 -33.52 10.79
C ARG A 109 -10.37 -33.21 9.33
N ALA A 110 -11.33 -32.85 8.50
CA ALA A 110 -11.08 -32.48 7.10
C ALA A 110 -10.23 -31.21 7.01
N LEU A 111 -10.55 -30.20 7.81
CA LEU A 111 -9.82 -28.93 7.88
C LEU A 111 -8.36 -29.17 8.31
N LYS A 112 -8.16 -29.91 9.40
CA LYS A 112 -6.83 -30.28 9.88
C LYS A 112 -5.99 -31.00 8.82
N ARG A 113 -6.61 -31.88 8.04
CA ARG A 113 -5.94 -32.57 6.92
C ARG A 113 -5.51 -31.58 5.83
N LEU A 114 -6.34 -30.61 5.48
CA LEU A 114 -6.02 -29.58 4.50
C LEU A 114 -4.92 -28.62 4.99
N CYS A 115 -5.00 -28.13 6.23
CA CYS A 115 -3.95 -27.29 6.84
C CYS A 115 -2.60 -28.01 6.85
N ARG A 116 -2.56 -29.30 7.20
CA ARG A 116 -1.33 -30.12 7.12
C ARG A 116 -0.83 -30.26 5.68
N LYS A 117 -1.72 -30.38 4.70
CA LYS A 117 -1.33 -30.45 3.28
C LYS A 117 -0.67 -29.13 2.84
N LEU A 118 -1.21 -27.99 3.27
CA LEU A 118 -0.63 -26.67 2.97
C LEU A 118 0.74 -26.48 3.64
N LEU A 119 0.89 -26.87 4.91
CA LEU A 119 2.20 -26.89 5.59
C LEU A 119 3.22 -27.77 4.86
N LYS A 120 2.81 -28.91 4.29
CA LYS A 120 3.71 -29.73 3.46
C LYS A 120 4.17 -28.98 2.21
N TYR A 121 3.29 -28.23 1.54
CA TYR A 121 3.70 -27.39 0.40
C TYR A 121 4.64 -26.26 0.80
N ALA A 122 4.47 -25.68 2.00
CA ALA A 122 5.42 -24.71 2.54
C ALA A 122 6.82 -25.30 2.80
N SER A 123 6.96 -26.64 2.83
CA SER A 123 8.24 -27.36 2.88
C SER A 123 8.72 -27.91 1.53
N SER A 124 8.03 -27.55 0.44
CA SER A 124 8.35 -28.00 -0.92
C SER A 124 9.78 -27.62 -1.31
N LYS A 125 10.40 -28.44 -2.16
CA LYS A 125 11.68 -28.09 -2.79
C LYS A 125 11.50 -27.05 -3.90
N LEU A 126 10.31 -26.92 -4.47
CA LEU A 126 10.05 -25.93 -5.51
C LEU A 126 9.74 -24.57 -4.87
N LEU A 127 10.61 -23.58 -5.10
CA LEU A 127 10.53 -22.24 -4.51
C LEU A 127 9.17 -21.57 -4.76
N SER A 128 8.69 -21.60 -6.00
CA SER A 128 7.40 -21.01 -6.38
C SER A 128 6.22 -21.62 -5.60
N THR A 129 6.22 -22.93 -5.40
CA THR A 129 5.19 -23.64 -4.59
C THR A 129 5.30 -23.28 -3.11
N GLN A 130 6.52 -23.17 -2.59
CA GLN A 130 6.76 -22.81 -1.20
C GLN A 130 6.22 -21.40 -0.90
N ILE A 131 6.57 -20.41 -1.72
CA ILE A 131 6.12 -19.02 -1.55
C ILE A 131 4.59 -18.95 -1.56
N LYS A 132 3.95 -19.53 -2.58
CA LYS A 132 2.48 -19.57 -2.69
C LYS A 132 1.80 -20.22 -1.48
N ALA A 133 2.40 -21.29 -0.94
CA ALA A 133 1.87 -21.94 0.26
C ALA A 133 2.02 -21.07 1.51
N LEU A 134 3.14 -20.35 1.64
CA LEU A 134 3.36 -19.42 2.75
C LEU A 134 2.35 -18.26 2.70
N ASP A 135 2.13 -17.69 1.51
CA ASP A 135 1.17 -16.60 1.32
C ASP A 135 -0.27 -17.06 1.67
N GLU A 136 -0.68 -18.24 1.21
CA GLU A 136 -2.00 -18.82 1.56
C GLU A 136 -2.14 -19.11 3.06
N ILE A 137 -1.06 -19.53 3.75
CA ILE A 137 -1.09 -19.72 5.21
C ILE A 137 -1.31 -18.38 5.91
N ILE A 138 -0.59 -17.33 5.50
CA ILE A 138 -0.73 -15.98 6.09
C ILE A 138 -2.17 -15.47 5.90
N ASP A 139 -2.71 -15.59 4.68
CA ASP A 139 -4.07 -15.15 4.37
C ASP A 139 -5.11 -15.90 5.20
N LEU A 140 -5.06 -17.23 5.19
CA LEU A 140 -6.04 -18.04 5.91
C LEU A 140 -5.97 -17.86 7.42
N ALA A 141 -4.77 -17.73 7.99
CA ALA A 141 -4.59 -17.51 9.42
C ALA A 141 -5.10 -16.14 9.87
N THR A 142 -5.02 -15.13 8.99
CA THR A 142 -5.56 -13.79 9.26
C THR A 142 -7.08 -13.75 9.09
N GLN A 143 -7.63 -14.45 8.09
CA GLN A 143 -9.04 -14.37 7.72
C GLN A 143 -10.01 -15.25 8.52
N ASP A 144 -9.50 -16.30 9.19
CA ASP A 144 -10.34 -17.25 9.91
C ASP A 144 -9.63 -17.75 11.18
N PRO A 145 -10.05 -17.31 12.38
CA PRO A 145 -9.47 -17.72 13.65
C PRO A 145 -9.48 -19.24 13.88
N VAL A 146 -10.47 -19.96 13.33
CA VAL A 146 -10.55 -21.42 13.46
C VAL A 146 -9.44 -22.07 12.64
N VAL A 147 -9.18 -21.57 11.42
CA VAL A 147 -8.11 -22.08 10.57
C VAL A 147 -6.75 -21.80 11.20
N ARG A 148 -6.54 -20.61 11.77
CA ARG A 148 -5.33 -20.26 12.53
C ARG A 148 -5.07 -21.23 13.68
N ARG A 149 -6.10 -21.57 14.46
CA ARG A 149 -5.99 -22.53 15.57
C ARG A 149 -5.59 -23.92 15.08
N GLU A 150 -6.13 -24.37 13.95
CA GLU A 150 -5.74 -25.66 13.35
C GLU A 150 -4.29 -25.67 12.85
N PHE A 151 -3.77 -24.54 12.35
CA PHE A 151 -2.35 -24.38 12.08
C PHE A 151 -1.51 -24.44 13.35
N ALA A 152 -1.92 -23.71 14.40
CA ALA A 152 -1.20 -23.69 15.69
C ALA A 152 -1.17 -25.08 16.35
N GLY A 153 -2.22 -25.89 16.18
CA GLY A 153 -2.27 -27.28 16.63
C GLY A 153 -1.53 -28.29 15.73
N SER A 154 -0.89 -27.84 14.66
CA SER A 154 -0.15 -28.67 13.71
C SER A 154 1.36 -28.59 13.95
N LYS A 155 2.13 -29.50 13.34
CA LYS A 155 3.60 -29.51 13.45
C LYS A 155 4.19 -28.36 12.63
N LEU A 156 4.53 -27.25 13.28
CA LEU A 156 5.10 -26.07 12.60
C LEU A 156 6.53 -26.30 12.07
N GLY A 157 7.18 -27.41 12.39
CA GLY A 157 8.49 -27.78 11.84
C GLY A 157 8.53 -27.90 10.30
N TYR A 158 7.38 -27.97 9.62
CA TYR A 158 7.33 -27.85 8.16
C TYR A 158 7.70 -26.45 7.64
N LEU A 159 7.62 -25.42 8.49
CA LEU A 159 8.08 -24.07 8.20
C LEU A 159 9.60 -23.91 8.42
N ALA A 160 10.33 -24.99 8.75
CA ALA A 160 11.79 -24.91 8.81
C ALA A 160 12.37 -24.57 7.43
N LEU A 161 13.20 -23.53 7.38
CA LEU A 161 13.82 -23.06 6.15
C LEU A 161 14.75 -24.12 5.57
N ARG A 162 14.54 -24.43 4.29
CA ARG A 162 15.47 -25.26 3.50
C ARG A 162 16.42 -24.43 2.64
N TYR A 163 16.01 -23.20 2.35
CA TYR A 163 16.72 -22.26 1.51
C TYR A 163 17.11 -21.05 2.35
N ASN A 164 18.32 -20.52 2.11
CA ASN A 164 18.83 -19.33 2.80
C ASN A 164 18.50 -18.03 2.04
N GLU A 165 17.45 -18.04 1.21
CA GLU A 165 17.06 -16.86 0.46
C GLU A 165 16.33 -15.87 1.38
N PRO A 166 16.70 -14.57 1.33
CA PRO A 166 16.17 -13.58 2.26
C PRO A 166 14.64 -13.44 2.17
N TYR A 167 14.08 -13.54 0.97
CA TYR A 167 12.63 -13.44 0.76
C TYR A 167 11.86 -14.62 1.41
N ILE A 168 12.32 -15.87 1.22
CA ILE A 168 11.69 -17.05 1.84
C ILE A 168 11.77 -16.97 3.36
N ARG A 169 12.91 -16.49 3.90
CA ARG A 169 13.08 -16.28 5.33
C ARG A 169 12.03 -15.31 5.88
N THR A 170 11.81 -14.20 5.18
CA THR A 170 10.78 -13.23 5.53
C THR A 170 9.38 -13.84 5.43
N SER A 171 9.01 -14.48 4.32
CA SER A 171 7.67 -15.10 4.15
C SER A 171 7.41 -16.22 5.16
N THR A 172 8.42 -17.03 5.47
CA THR A 172 8.34 -18.08 6.49
C THR A 172 8.14 -17.48 7.88
N SER A 173 8.91 -16.45 8.23
CA SER A 173 8.76 -15.75 9.51
C SER A 173 7.37 -15.14 9.63
N ARG A 174 6.84 -14.53 8.54
CA ARG A 174 5.49 -13.97 8.52
C ARG A 174 4.42 -15.06 8.66
N ALA A 175 4.54 -16.18 7.95
CA ALA A 175 3.62 -17.30 8.10
C ALA A 175 3.61 -17.85 9.53
N LEU A 176 4.79 -17.98 10.15
CA LEU A 176 4.90 -18.40 11.54
C LEU A 176 4.23 -17.40 12.48
N SER A 177 4.57 -16.10 12.38
CA SER A 177 3.95 -15.05 13.19
C SER A 177 2.42 -15.01 13.03
N SER A 178 1.90 -15.18 11.81
CA SER A 178 0.44 -15.23 11.56
C SER A 178 -0.26 -16.39 12.26
N ILE A 179 0.47 -17.45 12.60
CA ILE A 179 -0.08 -18.58 13.34
C ILE A 179 0.05 -18.33 14.85
N THR A 180 1.21 -17.83 15.30
CA THR A 180 1.58 -17.80 16.72
C THR A 180 1.25 -16.50 17.44
N GLU A 181 1.09 -15.39 16.73
CA GLU A 181 0.93 -14.04 17.31
C GLU A 181 -0.53 -13.79 17.76
N VAL A 182 -0.95 -14.51 18.80
CA VAL A 182 -2.34 -14.49 19.30
C VAL A 182 -2.78 -13.06 19.69
N GLN A 183 -1.91 -12.29 20.34
CA GLN A 183 -2.25 -10.97 20.86
C GLN A 183 -2.68 -10.00 19.74
N THR A 184 -1.94 -9.95 18.63
CA THR A 184 -2.30 -9.09 17.50
C THR A 184 -3.65 -9.51 16.90
N HIS A 185 -3.90 -10.81 16.72
CA HIS A 185 -5.20 -11.30 16.24
C HIS A 185 -6.34 -10.92 17.17
N ASP A 186 -6.17 -11.04 18.48
CA ASP A 186 -7.22 -10.76 19.46
C ASP A 186 -7.58 -9.27 19.50
N ILE A 187 -6.57 -8.38 19.48
CA ILE A 187 -6.77 -6.92 19.45
C ILE A 187 -7.56 -6.51 18.20
N TRP A 188 -7.15 -7.00 17.02
CA TRP A 188 -7.80 -6.64 15.77
C TRP A 188 -9.17 -7.29 15.60
N SER A 189 -9.34 -8.54 16.01
CA SER A 189 -10.66 -9.19 16.03
C SER A 189 -11.63 -8.41 16.93
N GLY A 190 -11.17 -7.97 18.11
CA GLY A 190 -11.96 -7.12 19.00
C GLY A 190 -12.34 -5.79 18.35
N LEU A 191 -11.41 -5.15 17.61
CA LEU A 191 -11.71 -3.92 16.87
C LEU A 191 -12.79 -4.19 15.82
N ILE A 192 -12.64 -5.23 15.02
CA ILE A 192 -13.58 -5.54 13.93
C ILE A 192 -14.97 -5.85 14.45
N SER A 193 -15.07 -6.63 15.53
CA SER A 193 -16.35 -6.86 16.21
C SER A 193 -16.98 -5.56 16.73
N SER A 194 -16.15 -4.60 17.17
CA SER A 194 -16.65 -3.27 17.61
C SER A 194 -17.04 -2.34 16.46
N LEU A 195 -16.51 -2.56 15.24
CA LEU A 195 -16.84 -1.76 14.05
C LEU A 195 -18.19 -2.16 13.44
N LEU A 196 -18.72 -3.34 13.78
CA LEU A 196 -20.03 -3.75 13.30
C LEU A 196 -21.10 -2.81 13.83
N PRO A 197 -22.00 -2.29 12.98
CA PRO A 197 -23.17 -1.55 13.45
C PRO A 197 -23.95 -2.50 14.35
N ASN A 198 -24.01 -2.17 15.64
CA ASN A 198 -24.72 -2.99 16.62
C ASN A 198 -26.12 -3.26 16.10
N LYS A 199 -26.49 -4.53 15.95
CA LYS A 199 -27.83 -4.95 15.50
C LYS A 199 -28.95 -4.38 16.40
N CYS A 200 -28.61 -3.91 17.60
CA CYS A 200 -29.54 -3.33 18.57
C CYS A 200 -29.56 -1.79 18.59
N GLY A 201 -29.01 -1.09 17.59
CA GLY A 201 -29.09 0.37 17.52
C GLY A 201 -28.30 1.12 18.61
N SER A 202 -27.43 0.42 19.35
CA SER A 202 -26.56 1.08 20.32
C SER A 202 -25.50 1.91 19.59
N GLN A 203 -25.38 3.15 20.04
CA GLN A 203 -24.36 4.10 19.60
C GLN A 203 -22.98 3.44 19.64
N TRP A 204 -22.24 3.53 18.54
CA TRP A 204 -20.88 3.01 18.46
C TRP A 204 -20.02 3.64 19.57
N SER A 205 -19.38 2.80 20.38
CA SER A 205 -18.48 3.24 21.44
C SER A 205 -17.06 3.28 20.91
N TYR A 206 -16.35 4.37 21.22
CA TYR A 206 -14.93 4.48 20.89
C TYR A 206 -14.14 3.37 21.62
N PRO A 207 -13.20 2.70 20.94
CA PRO A 207 -12.25 1.82 21.60
C PRO A 207 -11.54 2.53 22.75
N HIS A 208 -11.28 1.80 23.84
CA HIS A 208 -10.52 2.32 24.97
C HIS A 208 -9.13 2.80 24.53
N ALA A 209 -8.58 3.81 25.21
CA ALA A 209 -7.27 4.38 24.87
C ALA A 209 -6.15 3.32 24.83
N ASP A 210 -6.17 2.35 25.75
CA ASP A 210 -5.18 1.26 25.79
C ASP A 210 -5.30 0.31 24.59
N MET A 211 -6.52 0.06 24.12
CA MET A 211 -6.76 -0.75 22.94
C MET A 211 -6.26 -0.02 21.69
N MET A 212 -6.51 1.29 21.61
CA MET A 212 -5.99 2.15 20.54
C MET A 212 -4.46 2.10 20.48
N GLU A 213 -3.79 2.26 21.62
CA GLU A 213 -2.33 2.21 21.67
C GLU A 213 -1.80 0.84 21.25
N SER A 214 -2.48 -0.24 21.67
CA SER A 214 -2.15 -1.60 21.26
C SER A 214 -2.29 -1.82 19.75
N ILE A 215 -3.34 -1.28 19.13
CA ILE A 215 -3.55 -1.31 17.67
C ILE A 215 -2.39 -0.57 16.97
N LYS A 216 -2.08 0.65 17.39
CA LYS A 216 -1.00 1.46 16.82
C LYS A 216 0.36 0.78 16.95
N MET A 217 0.66 0.23 18.12
CA MET A 217 1.88 -0.52 18.38
C MET A 217 1.99 -1.74 17.49
N SER A 218 0.89 -2.46 17.24
CA SER A 218 0.91 -3.60 16.31
C SER A 218 1.23 -3.20 14.87
N LEU A 219 0.82 -2.01 14.42
CA LEU A 219 1.17 -1.49 13.09
C LEU A 219 2.63 -1.06 12.99
N SER A 220 3.23 -0.60 14.11
CA SER A 220 4.61 -0.10 14.14
C SER A 220 5.68 -1.19 14.26
N ARG A 221 5.32 -2.40 14.71
CA ARG A 221 6.30 -3.49 14.98
C ARG A 221 6.59 -4.30 13.73
N SER A 222 7.86 -4.58 13.48
CA SER A 222 8.29 -5.30 12.27
C SER A 222 7.70 -6.72 12.15
N GLU A 223 7.48 -7.35 13.30
CA GLU A 223 7.04 -8.73 13.43
C GLU A 223 5.53 -8.92 13.27
N THR A 224 4.74 -7.86 13.47
CA THR A 224 3.27 -7.93 13.53
C THR A 224 2.56 -6.95 12.61
N SER A 225 3.28 -5.94 12.10
CA SER A 225 2.75 -4.90 11.18
C SER A 225 2.05 -5.47 9.96
N PHE A 226 2.55 -6.57 9.39
CA PHE A 226 1.93 -7.19 8.22
C PHE A 226 0.58 -7.85 8.56
N ILE A 227 0.44 -8.49 9.74
CA ILE A 227 -0.83 -9.04 10.23
C ILE A 227 -1.82 -7.89 10.47
N ALA A 228 -1.36 -6.87 11.20
CA ALA A 228 -2.14 -5.68 11.53
C ALA A 228 -2.62 -4.95 10.26
N ALA A 229 -1.76 -4.83 9.24
CA ALA A 229 -2.09 -4.21 7.96
C ALA A 229 -3.17 -4.98 7.18
N ARG A 230 -3.14 -6.32 7.21
CA ARG A 230 -4.19 -7.15 6.58
C ARG A 230 -5.53 -7.03 7.30
N TYR A 231 -5.52 -6.92 8.63
CA TYR A 231 -6.73 -6.60 9.38
C TYR A 231 -7.26 -5.19 9.09
N LEU A 232 -6.37 -4.20 9.03
CA LEU A 232 -6.74 -2.84 8.66
C LEU A 232 -7.39 -2.80 7.28
N LEU A 233 -6.84 -3.55 6.32
CA LEU A 233 -7.42 -3.68 4.99
C LEU A 233 -8.88 -4.14 5.05
N HIS A 234 -9.16 -5.23 5.79
CA HIS A 234 -10.53 -5.73 5.93
C HIS A 234 -11.43 -4.72 6.66
N ALA A 235 -10.94 -4.07 7.71
CA ALA A 235 -11.68 -3.04 8.43
C ALA A 235 -12.03 -1.84 7.53
N VAL A 236 -11.10 -1.38 6.69
CA VAL A 236 -11.34 -0.28 5.74
C VAL A 236 -12.35 -0.71 4.67
N GLN A 237 -12.20 -1.91 4.09
CA GLN A 237 -13.15 -2.43 3.10
C GLN A 237 -14.57 -2.54 3.68
N GLN A 238 -14.69 -3.06 4.89
CA GLN A 238 -15.97 -3.16 5.58
C GLN A 238 -16.61 -1.78 5.77
N VAL A 239 -15.84 -0.81 6.25
CA VAL A 239 -16.36 0.51 6.60
C VAL A 239 -16.55 1.43 5.38
N SER A 240 -15.90 1.15 4.25
CA SER A 240 -16.13 1.89 2.99
C SER A 240 -17.59 1.86 2.53
N SER A 241 -18.34 0.83 2.93
CA SER A 241 -19.78 0.71 2.62
C SER A 241 -20.70 1.49 3.59
N TYR A 242 -20.16 2.11 4.64
CA TYR A 242 -20.93 2.77 5.69
C TYR A 242 -20.37 4.16 6.03
N SER A 243 -21.21 5.19 5.96
CA SER A 243 -20.91 6.48 6.58
C SER A 243 -21.14 6.42 8.09
N GLY A 244 -20.18 6.82 8.92
CA GLY A 244 -20.40 6.86 10.38
C GLY A 244 -19.16 7.12 11.23
N THR A 245 -19.33 7.03 12.55
CA THR A 245 -18.26 7.24 13.55
C THR A 245 -17.11 6.25 13.40
N ALA A 246 -17.41 5.00 13.03
CA ALA A 246 -16.42 3.97 12.74
C ALA A 246 -15.51 4.33 11.55
N ALA A 247 -16.09 4.90 10.49
CA ALA A 247 -15.37 5.40 9.31
C ALA A 247 -14.40 6.52 9.70
N SER A 248 -14.93 7.52 10.41
CA SER A 248 -14.14 8.62 10.96
C SER A 248 -13.03 8.11 11.87
N PHE A 249 -13.29 7.10 12.70
CA PHE A 249 -12.27 6.53 13.58
C PHE A 249 -11.10 5.91 12.80
N LEU A 250 -11.39 5.04 11.83
CA LEU A 250 -10.35 4.44 10.99
C LEU A 250 -9.59 5.52 10.21
N GLN A 251 -10.32 6.46 9.62
CA GLN A 251 -9.77 7.53 8.79
C GLN A 251 -8.88 8.52 9.57
N TYR A 252 -9.25 8.90 10.79
CA TYR A 252 -8.57 9.97 11.54
C TYR A 252 -7.58 9.46 12.59
N LYS A 253 -7.68 8.20 13.04
CA LYS A 253 -6.83 7.68 14.11
C LYS A 253 -5.89 6.58 13.64
N ILE A 254 -6.41 5.59 12.92
CA ILE A 254 -5.62 4.41 12.55
C ILE A 254 -4.87 4.62 11.24
N TRP A 255 -5.57 5.14 10.22
CA TRP A 255 -5.00 5.35 8.90
C TRP A 255 -3.80 6.31 8.90
N PRO A 256 -3.85 7.52 9.51
CA PRO A 256 -2.72 8.44 9.51
C PRO A 256 -1.51 7.86 10.25
N HIS A 257 -1.77 7.05 11.30
CA HIS A 257 -0.72 6.31 11.99
C HIS A 257 -0.06 5.28 11.07
N TYR A 258 -0.83 4.47 10.36
CA TYR A 258 -0.29 3.47 9.44
C TYR A 258 0.53 4.10 8.30
N VAL A 259 0.04 5.21 7.73
CA VAL A 259 0.78 5.99 6.72
C VAL A 259 2.06 6.58 7.32
N GLY A 260 2.01 7.10 8.55
CA GLY A 260 3.19 7.60 9.27
C GLY A 260 4.24 6.52 9.55
N VAL A 261 3.80 5.32 9.94
CA VAL A 261 4.69 4.15 10.08
C VAL A 261 5.29 3.78 8.73
N THR A 262 4.50 3.80 7.65
CA THR A 262 4.99 3.51 6.31
C THR A 262 6.08 4.49 5.87
N ALA A 263 5.93 5.78 6.19
CA ALA A 263 6.92 6.79 5.87
C ALA A 263 8.20 6.64 6.69
N SER A 264 8.05 6.28 7.97
CA SER A 264 9.18 6.14 8.89
C SER A 264 9.94 4.82 8.69
N ASN A 265 9.24 3.74 8.34
CA ASN A 265 9.79 2.40 8.20
C ASN A 265 9.15 1.65 7.00
N PRO A 266 9.51 2.00 5.77
CA PRO A 266 8.94 1.39 4.56
C PRO A 266 9.25 -0.11 4.41
N SER A 267 10.31 -0.60 5.07
CA SER A 267 10.75 -2.00 4.95
C SER A 267 9.83 -3.01 5.64
N ILE A 268 9.04 -2.57 6.62
CA ILE A 268 8.11 -3.46 7.35
C ILE A 268 6.72 -3.53 6.69
N ILE A 269 6.47 -2.70 5.69
CA ILE A 269 5.14 -2.55 5.08
C ILE A 269 4.93 -3.53 3.92
N GLU A 270 3.76 -4.13 3.89
CA GLU A 270 3.22 -4.82 2.71
C GLU A 270 2.57 -3.78 1.78
N TRP A 271 3.31 -3.33 0.78
CA TRP A 271 2.87 -2.29 -0.16
C TRP A 271 1.56 -2.63 -0.87
N SER A 272 1.32 -3.91 -1.17
CA SER A 272 0.05 -4.38 -1.72
C SER A 272 -1.14 -4.06 -0.81
N ASN A 273 -0.99 -4.17 0.52
CA ASN A 273 -2.07 -3.85 1.46
C ASN A 273 -2.30 -2.34 1.50
N LEU A 274 -1.22 -1.55 1.51
CA LEU A 274 -1.33 -0.09 1.47
C LEU A 274 -2.07 0.38 0.21
N ASP A 275 -1.76 -0.21 -0.95
CA ASP A 275 -2.41 0.08 -2.22
C ASP A 275 -3.92 -0.23 -2.17
N VAL A 276 -4.31 -1.40 -1.66
CA VAL A 276 -5.73 -1.76 -1.56
C VAL A 276 -6.44 -0.90 -0.51
N CYS A 277 -5.80 -0.56 0.62
CA CYS A 277 -6.38 0.39 1.57
C CYS A 277 -6.62 1.75 0.89
N LEU A 278 -5.61 2.29 0.18
CA LEU A 278 -5.73 3.55 -0.55
C LEU A 278 -6.82 3.55 -1.62
N ARG A 279 -7.19 2.39 -2.17
CA ARG A 279 -8.33 2.22 -3.08
C ARG A 279 -9.68 2.29 -2.39
N ALA A 280 -9.74 1.89 -1.12
CA ALA A 280 -10.96 1.88 -0.34
C ALA A 280 -11.17 3.19 0.45
N VAL A 281 -10.12 4.01 0.60
CA VAL A 281 -10.20 5.35 1.23
C VAL A 281 -10.76 6.49 0.34
N PRO A 282 -10.83 6.46 -1.02
CA PRO A 282 -11.33 7.61 -1.80
C PRO A 282 -12.76 8.00 -1.41
N ASP A 283 -13.62 7.02 -1.13
CA ASP A 283 -14.98 7.24 -0.62
C ASP A 283 -15.00 7.95 0.75
N LEU A 284 -13.91 7.84 1.53
CA LEU A 284 -13.69 8.54 2.80
C LEU A 284 -13.09 9.96 2.60
N VAL A 285 -12.27 10.15 1.55
CA VAL A 285 -11.54 11.39 1.26
C VAL A 285 -12.42 12.44 0.57
N HIS A 286 -13.48 12.03 -0.12
CA HIS A 286 -14.40 12.94 -0.80
C HIS A 286 -15.22 13.86 0.14
N THR A 287 -15.08 13.70 1.46
CA THR A 287 -15.59 14.71 2.39
C THR A 287 -14.62 15.90 2.40
N GLU A 288 -14.98 16.99 1.73
CA GLU A 288 -14.22 18.23 1.48
C GLU A 288 -13.55 18.89 2.72
N ARG A 289 -13.76 18.36 3.93
CA ARG A 289 -13.39 18.99 5.20
C ARG A 289 -12.08 18.52 5.82
N TYR A 290 -11.37 17.51 5.30
CA TYR A 290 -10.30 16.88 6.11
C TYR A 290 -8.95 16.66 5.41
N TRP A 291 -8.05 17.61 5.67
CA TRP A 291 -6.66 17.73 5.18
C TRP A 291 -5.61 16.82 5.84
N ILE A 292 -6.01 15.87 6.70
CA ILE A 292 -5.06 15.10 7.52
C ILE A 292 -4.30 14.05 6.70
N ILE A 293 -4.94 13.51 5.65
CA ILE A 293 -4.36 12.48 4.77
C ILE A 293 -3.19 13.03 3.91
N PRO A 294 -3.29 14.24 3.32
CA PRO A 294 -2.21 14.90 2.60
C PRO A 294 -0.82 14.94 3.28
N ILE A 295 -0.75 15.24 4.59
CA ILE A 295 0.52 15.48 5.27
C ILE A 295 1.32 14.18 5.44
N SER A 296 0.64 13.10 5.83
CA SER A 296 1.31 11.81 5.98
C SER A 296 1.70 11.21 4.62
N LEU A 297 0.90 11.47 3.58
CA LEU A 297 1.19 11.03 2.21
C LEU A 297 2.37 11.77 1.57
N SER A 298 2.58 13.05 1.86
CA SER A 298 3.75 13.77 1.30
C SER A 298 5.06 13.12 1.76
N ASN A 299 5.12 12.62 3.00
CA ASN A 299 6.31 11.92 3.51
C ASN A 299 6.56 10.57 2.79
N LEU A 300 5.53 9.98 2.19
CA LEU A 300 5.65 8.73 1.42
C LEU A 300 6.16 8.93 0.00
N VAL A 301 6.09 10.15 -0.55
CA VAL A 301 6.29 10.36 -1.98
C VAL A 301 7.65 9.84 -2.48
N ARG A 302 8.72 10.02 -1.71
CA ARG A 302 10.06 9.54 -2.09
C ARG A 302 10.07 8.01 -2.24
N PHE A 303 9.33 7.32 -1.38
CA PHE A 303 9.18 5.87 -1.45
C PHE A 303 8.25 5.46 -2.58
N LEU A 304 7.14 6.17 -2.78
CA LEU A 304 6.20 5.90 -3.87
C LEU A 304 6.86 6.07 -5.24
N VAL A 305 7.67 7.12 -5.45
CA VAL A 305 8.40 7.33 -6.71
C VAL A 305 9.43 6.22 -6.95
N ARG A 306 10.10 5.74 -5.89
CA ARG A 306 11.03 4.60 -5.99
C ARG A 306 10.30 3.28 -6.24
N ALA A 307 9.16 3.07 -5.59
CA ALA A 307 8.33 1.87 -5.66
C ALA A 307 7.35 1.89 -6.85
N ALA A 308 7.32 2.97 -7.63
CA ALA A 308 6.34 3.22 -8.68
C ALA A 308 6.26 2.10 -9.73
N HIS A 309 7.39 1.43 -10.00
CA HIS A 309 7.47 0.29 -10.92
C HIS A 309 6.85 -1.00 -10.37
N ARG A 310 6.73 -1.13 -9.03
CA ARG A 310 6.17 -2.30 -8.36
C ARG A 310 4.67 -2.15 -8.13
N GLU A 311 4.25 -0.95 -7.75
CA GLU A 311 2.87 -0.65 -7.38
C GLU A 311 2.33 0.50 -8.26
N PRO A 312 2.04 0.21 -9.54
CA PRO A 312 1.69 1.25 -10.49
C PRO A 312 0.37 1.93 -10.15
N PHE A 313 -0.55 1.20 -9.53
CA PHE A 313 -1.87 1.70 -9.25
C PHE A 313 -1.85 2.90 -8.30
N LEU A 314 -1.17 2.78 -7.16
CA LEU A 314 -1.07 3.81 -6.12
C LEU A 314 -0.67 5.16 -6.70
N VAL A 315 0.41 5.16 -7.46
CA VAL A 315 0.94 6.36 -8.10
C VAL A 315 0.00 6.85 -9.19
N SER A 316 -0.52 5.95 -10.03
CA SER A 316 -1.42 6.34 -11.13
C SER A 316 -2.72 6.97 -10.64
N ASN A 317 -3.27 6.54 -9.50
CA ASN A 317 -4.54 7.04 -8.98
C ASN A 317 -4.38 8.29 -8.11
N LEU A 318 -3.41 8.28 -7.19
CA LEU A 318 -3.20 9.41 -6.29
C LEU A 318 -2.66 10.62 -7.04
N LEU A 319 -1.82 10.36 -8.04
CA LEU A 319 -1.06 11.36 -8.77
C LEU A 319 -1.50 11.43 -10.23
N ALA A 320 -2.69 10.90 -10.56
CA ALA A 320 -3.26 10.93 -11.90
C ALA A 320 -3.17 12.35 -12.48
N LYS A 321 -2.59 12.48 -13.67
CA LYS A 321 -2.63 13.74 -14.39
C LYS A 321 -4.08 14.04 -14.82
N PRO A 322 -4.64 15.21 -14.51
CA PRO A 322 -5.92 15.63 -15.05
C PRO A 322 -5.89 15.70 -16.58
N LYS A 323 -7.00 15.33 -17.21
CA LYS A 323 -7.19 15.53 -18.65
C LYS A 323 -7.48 17.00 -18.91
N LEU A 324 -6.67 17.61 -19.78
CA LEU A 324 -6.92 18.94 -20.32
C LEU A 324 -7.86 18.79 -21.50
N ILE A 325 -9.09 19.28 -21.38
CA ILE A 325 -10.00 19.40 -22.52
C ILE A 325 -9.83 20.80 -23.09
N LYS A 326 -9.53 20.84 -24.39
CA LYS A 326 -9.65 22.07 -25.18
C LYS A 326 -11.06 22.12 -25.74
N TRP A 327 -11.73 23.24 -25.56
CA TRP A 327 -12.94 23.53 -26.30
C TRP A 327 -12.83 24.89 -26.97
N THR A 328 -13.46 25.01 -28.13
CA THR A 328 -13.61 26.29 -28.81
C THR A 328 -14.95 26.86 -28.39
N ASN A 329 -14.95 28.10 -27.90
CA ASN A 329 -16.21 28.77 -27.63
C ASN A 329 -16.74 29.29 -28.97
N GLU A 330 -17.93 28.83 -29.35
CA GLU A 330 -18.53 29.11 -30.67
C GLU A 330 -18.75 30.62 -30.89
N HIS A 331 -18.84 31.41 -29.82
CA HIS A 331 -19.17 32.83 -29.89
C HIS A 331 -17.97 33.76 -30.07
N ASP A 332 -16.77 33.40 -29.60
CA ASP A 332 -15.59 34.28 -29.62
C ASP A 332 -14.43 33.74 -30.49
N GLY A 333 -14.54 32.48 -30.97
CA GLY A 333 -13.44 31.81 -31.67
C GLY A 333 -12.21 31.52 -30.79
N GLY A 334 -12.32 31.81 -29.49
CA GLY A 334 -11.30 31.62 -28.47
C GLY A 334 -11.17 30.15 -28.09
N ILE A 335 -9.92 29.68 -28.03
CA ILE A 335 -9.60 28.38 -27.47
C ILE A 335 -9.62 28.53 -25.95
N ASN A 336 -10.63 27.97 -25.32
CA ASN A 336 -10.70 27.85 -23.88
C ASN A 336 -10.18 26.47 -23.45
N VAL A 337 -9.45 26.44 -22.34
CA VAL A 337 -8.86 25.22 -21.79
C VAL A 337 -9.40 25.04 -20.38
N ARG A 338 -10.02 23.90 -20.12
CA ARG A 338 -10.44 23.52 -18.76
C ARG A 338 -10.00 22.11 -18.44
N PHE A 339 -9.88 21.84 -17.15
CA PHE A 339 -9.68 20.50 -16.63
C PHE A 339 -11.02 19.74 -16.57
N GLU A 340 -11.06 18.55 -17.17
CA GLU A 340 -12.22 17.66 -17.05
C GLU A 340 -12.34 17.17 -15.61
N GLU A 341 -13.48 17.40 -14.94
CA GLU A 341 -13.88 16.81 -13.63
C GLU A 341 -12.94 17.06 -12.43
N LEU A 342 -11.74 17.60 -12.66
CA LEU A 342 -10.64 17.67 -11.69
C LEU A 342 -10.30 19.09 -11.26
N GLU A 343 -10.94 20.13 -11.78
CA GLU A 343 -10.60 21.52 -11.42
C GLU A 343 -10.84 21.78 -9.93
N SER A 344 -12.01 21.38 -9.40
CA SER A 344 -12.31 21.44 -7.97
C SER A 344 -11.33 20.60 -7.13
N ARG A 345 -10.92 19.43 -7.63
CA ARG A 345 -9.95 18.56 -6.95
C ARG A 345 -8.54 19.13 -6.96
N LEU A 346 -8.08 19.69 -8.08
CA LEU A 346 -6.76 20.31 -8.19
C LEU A 346 -6.66 21.54 -7.29
N ASP A 347 -7.71 22.35 -7.24
CA ASP A 347 -7.78 23.52 -6.36
C ASP A 347 -7.71 23.12 -4.90
N THR A 348 -8.52 22.13 -4.53
CA THR A 348 -8.51 21.56 -3.18
C THR A 348 -7.19 20.85 -2.87
N HIS A 349 -6.48 20.30 -3.86
CA HIS A 349 -5.27 19.51 -3.63
C HIS A 349 -3.97 20.25 -3.99
N ALA A 350 -4.01 21.50 -4.45
CA ALA A 350 -2.82 22.25 -4.86
C ALA A 350 -1.78 22.31 -3.74
N GLY A 351 -2.22 22.64 -2.52
CA GLY A 351 -1.35 22.64 -1.34
C GLY A 351 -0.76 21.26 -1.00
N PHE A 352 -1.48 20.16 -1.27
CA PHE A 352 -0.95 18.81 -1.12
C PHE A 352 0.14 18.52 -2.14
N TYR A 353 -0.10 18.82 -3.42
CA TYR A 353 0.87 18.59 -4.49
C TYR A 353 2.14 19.42 -4.31
N ILE A 354 2.02 20.68 -3.86
CA ILE A 354 3.20 21.50 -3.53
C ILE A 354 3.99 20.90 -2.37
N ARG A 355 3.34 20.48 -1.27
CA ARG A 355 4.06 19.79 -0.18
C ARG A 355 4.75 18.52 -0.64
N LEU A 356 4.07 17.74 -1.47
CA LEU A 356 4.62 16.55 -2.08
C LEU A 356 5.88 16.88 -2.90
N TRP A 357 5.84 17.95 -3.69
CA TRP A 357 7.00 18.42 -4.42
C TRP A 357 8.14 18.90 -3.53
N ASN A 358 7.82 19.65 -2.48
CA ASN A 358 8.80 20.08 -1.48
C ASN A 358 9.49 18.88 -0.83
N GLU A 359 8.74 17.82 -0.53
CA GLU A 359 9.30 16.58 -0.02
C GLU A 359 10.17 15.87 -1.06
N LEU A 360 9.79 15.84 -2.34
CA LEU A 360 10.61 15.23 -3.39
C LEU A 360 11.94 15.95 -3.61
N THR A 361 11.92 17.28 -3.63
CA THR A 361 13.06 18.10 -4.06
C THR A 361 13.85 18.70 -2.91
N GLY A 362 13.26 18.73 -1.70
CA GLY A 362 13.79 19.47 -0.56
C GLY A 362 13.64 20.99 -0.69
N SER A 363 12.86 21.49 -1.65
CA SER A 363 12.73 22.92 -1.94
C SER A 363 11.30 23.33 -2.29
N ALA A 364 10.86 24.46 -1.75
CA ALA A 364 9.61 25.12 -2.11
C ALA A 364 9.71 26.00 -3.36
N ASP A 365 10.91 26.23 -3.89
CA ASP A 365 11.11 27.02 -5.10
C ASP A 365 10.67 26.25 -6.35
N ILE A 366 9.77 26.86 -7.14
CA ILE A 366 9.24 26.28 -8.37
C ILE A 366 10.35 25.97 -9.38
N ASN A 367 11.39 26.81 -9.49
CA ASN A 367 12.48 26.57 -10.44
C ASN A 367 13.30 25.34 -10.07
N THR A 368 13.52 25.11 -8.77
CA THR A 368 14.13 23.89 -8.23
C THR A 368 13.27 22.66 -8.55
N GLN A 369 11.94 22.78 -8.47
CA GLN A 369 11.02 21.68 -8.79
C GLN A 369 10.95 21.37 -10.30
N LEU A 370 10.88 22.40 -11.14
CA LEU A 370 10.90 22.24 -12.60
C LEU A 370 12.26 21.73 -13.09
N SER A 371 13.36 22.25 -12.54
CA SER A 371 14.70 21.74 -12.86
C SER A 371 14.87 20.31 -12.37
N PHE A 372 14.31 19.93 -11.22
CA PHE A 372 14.28 18.54 -10.78
C PHE A 372 13.62 17.66 -11.85
N ILE A 373 12.49 18.02 -12.44
CA ILE A 373 11.83 17.22 -13.50
C ILE A 373 12.61 17.17 -14.80
N ARG A 374 13.12 18.32 -15.24
CA ARG A 374 13.88 18.43 -16.48
C ARG A 374 15.18 17.63 -16.41
N ASN A 375 15.85 17.72 -15.26
CA ASN A 375 17.18 17.18 -15.04
C ASN A 375 17.17 15.86 -14.26
N THR A 376 16.00 15.28 -13.94
CA THR A 376 15.95 14.24 -12.91
C THR A 376 16.77 13.03 -13.28
N VAL A 377 17.54 12.56 -12.28
CA VAL A 377 18.22 11.25 -12.16
C VAL A 377 17.20 10.10 -12.00
N LEU A 378 15.99 10.25 -12.53
CA LEU A 378 15.02 9.17 -12.54
C LEU A 378 15.41 8.20 -13.65
N SER A 379 15.49 6.92 -13.31
CA SER A 379 15.71 5.87 -14.31
C SER A 379 14.71 6.05 -15.47
N GLY A 380 15.11 5.75 -16.71
CA GLY A 380 14.21 5.88 -17.87
C GLY A 380 12.90 5.10 -17.73
N SER A 381 12.87 4.06 -16.88
CA SER A 381 11.63 3.37 -16.45
C SER A 381 10.76 4.22 -15.54
N THR A 382 11.32 4.86 -14.51
CA THR A 382 10.55 5.71 -13.59
C THR A 382 9.97 6.93 -14.30
N LYS A 383 10.75 7.57 -15.19
CA LYS A 383 10.26 8.72 -15.97
C LYS A 383 9.08 8.35 -16.87
N ARG A 384 9.18 7.22 -17.60
CA ARG A 384 8.07 6.69 -18.40
C ARG A 384 6.84 6.43 -17.55
N PHE A 385 7.03 5.86 -16.37
CA PHE A 385 5.94 5.57 -15.46
C PHE A 385 5.25 6.83 -14.90
N LEU A 386 6.02 7.88 -14.58
CA LEU A 386 5.47 9.15 -14.10
C LEU A 386 4.83 10.01 -15.21
N THR A 387 4.95 9.64 -16.49
CA THR A 387 4.47 10.45 -17.61
C THR A 387 2.95 10.68 -17.57
N SER A 388 2.19 9.76 -17.00
CA SER A 388 0.74 9.87 -16.80
C SER A 388 0.36 10.56 -15.48
N THR A 389 1.32 11.11 -14.75
CA THR A 389 1.12 11.67 -13.41
C THR A 389 1.38 13.17 -13.38
N ILE A 390 0.79 13.86 -12.40
CA ILE A 390 1.08 15.25 -12.09
C ILE A 390 2.56 15.49 -11.78
N LEU A 391 3.30 14.45 -11.37
CA LEU A 391 4.71 14.55 -11.05
C LEU A 391 5.63 14.74 -12.26
N ASN A 392 5.13 14.57 -13.48
CA ASN A 392 5.92 14.79 -14.69
C ASN A 392 5.26 15.83 -15.60
N ASP A 393 4.42 16.71 -15.04
CA ASP A 393 3.75 17.77 -15.78
C ASP A 393 4.11 19.15 -15.20
N GLU A 394 5.01 19.85 -15.89
CA GLU A 394 5.47 21.19 -15.52
C GLU A 394 4.31 22.20 -15.39
N ARG A 395 3.26 22.07 -16.21
CA ARG A 395 2.14 22.99 -16.21
C ARG A 395 1.30 22.81 -14.96
N MET A 396 1.11 21.56 -14.52
CA MET A 396 0.34 21.28 -13.32
C MET A 396 1.06 21.79 -12.07
N ILE A 397 2.39 21.75 -12.05
CA ILE A 397 3.18 22.25 -10.94
C ILE A 397 3.05 23.75 -10.83
N ALA A 398 3.22 24.44 -11.96
CA ALA A 398 3.03 25.87 -12.02
C ALA A 398 1.60 26.26 -11.63
N TYR A 399 0.60 25.49 -12.07
CA TYR A 399 -0.79 25.65 -11.65
C TYR A 399 -0.95 25.51 -10.13
N CYS A 400 -0.40 24.47 -9.51
CA CYS A 400 -0.51 24.26 -8.07
C CYS A 400 0.18 25.38 -7.27
N HIS A 401 1.33 25.89 -7.73
CA HIS A 401 2.00 27.05 -7.12
C HIS A 401 1.13 28.31 -7.22
N PHE A 402 0.60 28.55 -8.42
CA PHE A 402 -0.29 29.66 -8.69
C PHE A 402 -1.54 29.64 -7.80
N ARG A 403 -2.23 28.49 -7.68
CA ARG A 403 -3.40 28.38 -6.80
C ARG A 403 -3.04 28.55 -5.34
N LEU A 404 -1.90 28.02 -4.89
CA LEU A 404 -1.46 28.18 -3.50
C LEU A 404 -1.23 29.66 -3.15
N GLU A 405 -0.62 30.44 -4.05
CA GLU A 405 -0.44 31.88 -3.84
C GLU A 405 -1.78 32.62 -3.88
N ASN A 406 -2.68 32.32 -4.82
CA ASN A 406 -4.02 32.94 -4.85
C ASN A 406 -4.81 32.69 -3.57
N CYS A 407 -4.81 31.46 -3.03
CA CYS A 407 -5.50 31.15 -1.78
C CYS A 407 -4.92 31.96 -0.60
N ARG A 408 -3.61 32.26 -0.59
CA ARG A 408 -3.00 33.13 0.44
C ARG A 408 -3.50 34.56 0.32
N TRP A 409 -3.64 35.09 -0.89
CA TRP A 409 -4.20 36.41 -1.12
C TRP A 409 -5.66 36.50 -0.71
N GLU A 410 -6.48 35.52 -1.08
CA GLU A 410 -7.89 35.44 -0.67
C GLU A 410 -8.04 35.39 0.85
N HIS A 411 -7.24 34.56 1.54
CA HIS A 411 -7.27 34.51 3.00
C HIS A 411 -6.79 35.82 3.64
N THR A 412 -5.77 36.46 3.07
CA THR A 412 -5.26 37.75 3.54
C THR A 412 -6.32 38.83 3.39
N ALA A 413 -6.95 38.90 2.22
CA ALA A 413 -8.08 39.77 1.90
C ALA A 413 -9.25 39.57 2.89
N LEU A 414 -9.67 38.32 3.14
CA LEU A 414 -10.72 38.00 4.12
C LEU A 414 -10.33 38.36 5.56
N THR A 415 -9.05 38.19 5.93
CA THR A 415 -8.53 38.60 7.26
C THR A 415 -8.58 40.12 7.40
N PHE A 416 -8.24 40.87 6.35
CA PHE A 416 -8.37 42.32 6.32
C PHE A 416 -9.84 42.77 6.39
N CYS A 417 -10.77 42.10 5.70
CA CYS A 417 -12.22 42.36 5.84
C CYS A 417 -12.74 42.18 7.28
N ALA A 418 -12.15 41.28 8.06
CA ALA A 418 -12.61 40.92 9.39
C ALA A 418 -12.10 41.86 10.50
N LEU A 419 -11.17 42.77 10.19
CA LEU A 419 -10.75 43.84 11.10
C LEU A 419 -11.81 44.95 11.10
N GLU A 420 -12.16 45.47 12.29
CA GLU A 420 -13.32 46.37 12.51
C GLU A 420 -13.35 47.64 11.63
N ASP A 421 -12.19 48.08 11.11
CA ASP A 421 -12.10 49.27 10.25
C ASP A 421 -12.09 48.99 8.74
N GLY A 422 -11.96 47.72 8.31
CA GLY A 422 -11.83 47.33 6.91
C GLY A 422 -10.62 47.97 6.17
N PRO A 423 -10.12 47.36 5.09
CA PRO A 423 -9.11 48.02 4.25
C PRO A 423 -9.77 49.09 3.37
N SER A 424 -9.08 50.20 3.13
CA SER A 424 -9.56 51.25 2.23
C SER A 424 -9.79 50.72 0.81
N GLU A 425 -10.68 51.35 0.05
CA GLU A 425 -10.98 51.01 -1.35
C GLU A 425 -9.71 51.01 -2.24
N GLU A 426 -8.75 51.88 -1.92
CA GLU A 426 -7.44 51.96 -2.57
C GLU A 426 -6.55 50.74 -2.27
N CYS A 427 -6.63 50.20 -1.05
CA CYS A 427 -5.94 48.97 -0.66
C CYS A 427 -6.51 47.75 -1.41
N TRP A 428 -7.85 47.67 -1.54
CA TRP A 428 -8.51 46.65 -2.36
C TRP A 428 -8.08 46.69 -3.83
N SER A 429 -8.11 47.87 -4.45
CA SER A 429 -7.71 48.03 -5.84
C SER A 429 -6.26 47.61 -6.08
N THR A 430 -5.37 47.87 -5.11
CA THR A 430 -3.96 47.50 -5.19
C THR A 430 -3.76 45.98 -5.07
N ILE A 431 -4.48 45.33 -4.15
CA ILE A 431 -4.42 43.86 -3.96
C ILE A 431 -4.94 43.14 -5.20
N VAL A 432 -6.08 43.57 -5.75
CA VAL A 432 -6.67 42.97 -6.96
C VAL A 432 -5.72 43.12 -8.14
N SER A 433 -5.20 44.33 -8.39
CA SER A 433 -4.29 44.60 -9.50
C SER A 433 -2.96 43.83 -9.40
N ALA A 434 -2.40 43.70 -8.18
CA ALA A 434 -1.20 42.90 -7.95
C ALA A 434 -1.46 41.40 -8.18
N SER A 435 -2.63 40.90 -7.77
CA SER A 435 -3.03 39.52 -8.03
C SER A 435 -3.20 39.26 -9.53
N GLU A 436 -3.88 40.13 -10.27
CA GLU A 436 -4.09 40.02 -11.72
C GLU A 436 -2.77 40.08 -12.50
N ALA A 437 -1.84 40.95 -12.09
CA ALA A 437 -0.52 41.04 -12.70
C ALA A 437 0.31 39.75 -12.49
N LEU A 438 0.27 39.18 -11.29
CA LEU A 438 0.93 37.91 -10.96
C LEU A 438 0.30 36.74 -11.71
N VAL A 439 -1.03 36.68 -11.77
CA VAL A 439 -1.82 35.72 -12.56
C VAL A 439 -1.40 35.80 -14.02
N SER A 440 -1.39 37.00 -14.61
CA SER A 440 -1.01 37.21 -16.01
C SER A 440 0.44 36.80 -16.27
N HIS A 441 1.36 37.10 -15.35
CA HIS A 441 2.76 36.72 -15.47
C HIS A 441 2.96 35.20 -15.42
N LEU A 442 2.38 34.52 -14.44
CA LEU A 442 2.46 33.07 -14.29
C LEU A 442 1.73 32.35 -15.42
N TYR A 443 0.57 32.84 -15.85
CA TYR A 443 -0.17 32.30 -16.98
C TYR A 443 0.64 32.40 -18.28
N ARG A 444 1.32 33.54 -18.52
CA ARG A 444 2.26 33.68 -19.64
C ARG A 444 3.44 32.70 -19.52
N GLN A 445 3.99 32.50 -18.32
CA GLN A 445 5.04 31.49 -18.13
C GLN A 445 4.54 30.08 -18.44
N VAL A 446 3.37 29.68 -17.94
CA VAL A 446 2.78 28.35 -18.19
C VAL A 446 2.46 28.14 -19.67
N LEU A 447 1.88 29.14 -20.33
CA LEU A 447 1.58 29.08 -21.76
C LEU A 447 2.84 29.15 -22.64
N SER A 448 3.92 29.76 -22.16
CA SER A 448 5.21 29.78 -22.86
C SER A 448 5.95 28.43 -22.83
N ILE A 449 5.52 27.49 -21.97
CA ILE A 449 6.06 26.13 -21.96
C ILE A 449 5.65 25.45 -23.28
N PRO A 450 6.59 25.10 -24.18
CA PRO A 450 6.26 24.55 -25.49
C PRO A 450 5.33 23.35 -25.35
N LEU A 451 4.27 23.32 -26.16
CA LEU A 451 3.52 22.09 -26.39
C LEU A 451 4.44 21.15 -27.18
N TYR A 452 5.31 20.40 -26.50
CA TYR A 452 5.94 19.26 -27.14
C TYR A 452 4.81 18.32 -27.56
N SER A 453 4.53 18.27 -28.86
CA SER A 453 3.67 17.25 -29.44
C SER A 453 4.39 15.92 -29.22
N ASN A 454 3.85 15.10 -28.35
CA ASN A 454 4.29 13.71 -28.23
C ASN A 454 4.11 13.05 -29.61
N ALA A 455 5.24 12.73 -30.25
CA ALA A 455 5.30 11.70 -31.29
C ALA A 455 5.29 10.31 -30.63
#